data_AF-A0A4Y9ZTL5-F1
#
_entry.id   AF-A0A4Y9ZTL5-F1
#
_cell.length_a   1.000
_cell.length_b   1.000
_cell.length_c   1.000
_cell.angle_alpha   90.00
_cell.angle_beta   90.00
_cell.angle_gamma   90.00
#
_symmetry.space_group_name_H-M   'P 1'
#
loop_
_entity.id
_entity.type
_entity.pdbx_description
1 polymer ?
#
loop_
_entity_poly.entity_id
_entity_poly.type
_entity_poly.pdbx_seq_one_letter_code
_entity_poly.pdbx_strand_id
1 'polypeptide(L)'
;MGQKNSTEKQCPASTAHSYPPQPLAPRFPVELVHKIILLYLADVFWDLIAKPGLDCTWDPLSPLLHASFQFRELTTSFLIPIAGKSTIQYRPLLASLKRFKRTAERHEPKGLLSPYESRLLDPVRPLEHQKSPILWLGYEFSMKRLHRRLYEYGSESGIASEGSGGLMRTHTILVAMGRESARDVAPSISATILRPLQERAMALHFLLQRIFLIQTLCDYILEYMPFLLRFTDDMIARGLPGLEEHHAKMEEVASDADTMIGKAEKMGYTVERLPIPDAALEAVHFSRALEALVPPPDRPESSSLVALYRRDRELLLATAGRAADQAVGPIAEEVREPQG
;
A
#
# COMPACT_ATOMS: atom_id res chain seq x y z
N MET A 1 -42.43 67.95 56.23
CA MET A 1 -43.75 67.52 55.75
C MET A 1 -43.87 67.89 54.27
N GLY A 2 -44.30 66.95 53.41
CA GLY A 2 -44.62 67.12 51.96
C GLY A 2 -43.42 67.03 51.01
N GLN A 3 -43.05 65.84 50.48
CA GLN A 3 -43.48 65.22 49.20
C GLN A 3 -43.00 65.96 47.94
N LYS A 4 -41.91 65.52 47.28
CA LYS A 4 -41.82 64.56 46.15
C LYS A 4 -42.66 64.95 44.92
N ASN A 5 -41.99 65.21 43.79
CA ASN A 5 -42.17 64.41 42.57
C ASN A 5 -41.04 64.62 41.55
N SER A 6 -40.44 63.48 41.19
CA SER A 6 -39.34 63.24 40.25
C SER A 6 -39.89 63.01 38.84
N THR A 7 -39.29 63.64 37.83
CA THR A 7 -39.56 63.42 36.41
C THR A 7 -38.46 62.53 35.82
N GLU A 8 -38.74 61.24 35.66
CA GLU A 8 -37.95 60.32 34.83
C GLU A 8 -38.30 60.53 33.36
N LYS A 9 -37.27 60.76 32.54
CA LYS A 9 -37.36 60.83 31.08
C LYS A 9 -37.54 59.42 30.52
N GLN A 10 -38.65 59.18 29.83
CA GLN A 10 -38.89 57.97 29.03
C GLN A 10 -38.02 57.98 27.76
N CYS A 11 -37.24 56.92 27.56
CA CYS A 11 -36.65 56.55 26.28
C CYS A 11 -37.72 55.91 25.37
N PRO A 12 -37.68 56.13 24.04
CA PRO A 12 -38.66 55.54 23.14
C PRO A 12 -38.44 54.03 22.97
N ALA A 13 -39.55 53.31 22.90
CA ALA A 13 -39.63 51.86 22.74
C ALA A 13 -38.93 51.40 21.46
N SER A 14 -37.99 50.47 21.61
CA SER A 14 -37.36 49.74 20.53
C SER A 14 -38.39 48.85 19.83
N THR A 15 -38.71 49.16 18.58
CA THR A 15 -39.48 48.30 17.68
C THR A 15 -38.73 46.98 17.50
N ALA A 16 -39.29 45.91 18.08
CA ALA A 16 -38.82 44.56 17.88
C ALA A 16 -38.97 44.17 16.40
N HIS A 17 -37.85 44.11 15.67
CA HIS A 17 -37.81 43.44 14.38
C HIS A 17 -38.06 41.94 14.60
N SER A 18 -39.27 41.49 14.33
CA SER A 18 -39.60 40.08 14.24
C SER A 18 -38.85 39.49 13.05
N TYR A 19 -37.76 38.78 13.30
CA TYR A 19 -37.15 37.94 12.28
C TYR A 19 -38.20 36.90 11.83
N PRO A 20 -38.37 36.67 10.52
CA PRO A 20 -39.22 35.59 10.06
C PRO A 20 -38.72 34.27 10.68
N PRO A 21 -39.62 33.35 11.06
CA PRO A 21 -39.21 32.05 11.59
C PRO A 21 -38.27 31.40 10.58
N GLN A 22 -37.03 31.14 11.00
CA GLN A 22 -36.09 30.39 10.17
C GLN A 22 -36.78 29.07 9.79
N PRO A 23 -36.78 28.69 8.51
CA PRO A 23 -37.31 27.40 8.12
C PRO A 23 -36.57 26.34 8.93
N LEU A 24 -37.32 25.53 9.69
CA LEU A 24 -36.80 24.37 10.38
C LEU A 24 -36.10 23.50 9.32
N ALA A 25 -34.77 23.52 9.32
CA ALA A 25 -33.99 22.66 8.46
C ALA A 25 -34.52 21.22 8.59
N PRO A 26 -34.66 20.47 7.49
CA PRO A 26 -35.15 19.09 7.55
C PRO A 26 -34.31 18.32 8.57
N ARG A 27 -34.96 17.89 9.67
CA ARG A 27 -34.30 17.12 10.73
C ARG A 27 -34.11 15.71 10.22
N PHE A 28 -33.00 15.46 9.55
CA PHE A 28 -32.60 14.11 9.20
C PHE A 28 -32.41 13.27 10.48
N PRO A 29 -32.73 11.96 10.45
CA PRO A 29 -32.36 11.05 11.52
C PRO A 29 -30.85 11.14 11.79
N VAL A 30 -30.45 11.14 13.07
CA VAL A 30 -29.04 11.33 13.44
C VAL A 30 -28.16 10.21 12.90
N GLU A 31 -28.71 9.01 12.77
CA GLU A 31 -28.06 7.84 12.19
C GLU A 31 -27.74 8.04 10.70
N LEU A 32 -28.64 8.73 9.96
CA LEU A 32 -28.40 9.06 8.57
C LEU A 32 -27.29 10.10 8.45
N VAL A 33 -27.29 11.12 9.31
CA VAL A 33 -26.23 12.14 9.36
C VAL A 33 -24.87 11.50 9.71
N HIS A 34 -24.84 10.58 10.68
CA HIS A 34 -23.64 9.78 11.01
C HIS A 34 -23.09 9.07 9.78
N LYS A 35 -23.96 8.35 9.05
CA LYS A 35 -23.56 7.56 7.89
C LYS A 35 -23.03 8.45 6.76
N ILE A 36 -23.68 9.58 6.48
CA ILE A 36 -23.23 10.56 5.48
C ILE A 36 -21.83 11.06 5.82
N ILE A 37 -21.61 11.47 7.08
CA ILE A 37 -20.30 11.99 7.50
C ILE A 37 -19.22 10.91 7.40
N LEU A 38 -19.48 9.69 7.88
CA LEU A 38 -18.50 8.61 7.83
C LEU A 38 -18.10 8.24 6.40
N LEU A 39 -19.07 8.13 5.49
CA LEU A 39 -18.80 7.84 4.07
C LEU A 39 -18.01 8.97 3.42
N TYR A 40 -18.42 10.22 3.65
CA TYR A 40 -17.69 11.38 3.14
C TYR A 40 -16.25 11.43 3.67
N LEU A 41 -16.04 11.17 4.96
CA LEU A 41 -14.69 11.11 5.53
C LEU A 41 -13.86 9.98 4.92
N ALA A 42 -14.45 8.81 4.64
CA ALA A 42 -13.76 7.71 3.98
C ALA A 42 -13.23 8.14 2.60
N ASP A 43 -14.07 8.78 1.78
CA ASP A 43 -13.68 9.29 0.46
C ASP A 43 -12.60 10.35 0.55
N VAL A 44 -12.74 11.29 1.49
CA VAL A 44 -11.76 12.36 1.71
C VAL A 44 -10.40 11.79 2.10
N PHE A 45 -10.37 10.86 3.06
CA PHE A 45 -9.11 10.28 3.49
C PHE A 45 -8.46 9.43 2.39
N TRP A 46 -9.26 8.71 1.60
CA TRP A 46 -8.76 8.02 0.43
C TRP A 46 -8.11 8.98 -0.57
N ASP A 47 -8.79 10.08 -0.87
CA ASP A 47 -8.31 11.09 -1.81
C ASP A 47 -7.01 11.78 -1.34
N LEU A 48 -6.87 11.97 -0.02
CA LEU A 48 -5.68 12.55 0.60
C LEU A 48 -4.49 11.58 0.66
N ILE A 49 -4.74 10.27 0.80
CA ILE A 49 -3.69 9.27 0.98
C ILE A 49 -3.25 8.67 -0.35
N ALA A 50 -4.21 8.31 -1.22
CA ALA A 50 -3.94 7.42 -2.34
C ALA A 50 -4.11 8.07 -3.71
N LYS A 51 -5.10 8.96 -3.89
CA LYS A 51 -5.44 9.50 -5.22
C LYS A 51 -4.33 10.41 -5.77
N PRO A 52 -3.67 10.07 -6.89
CA PRO A 52 -2.60 10.89 -7.46
C PRO A 52 -3.09 12.28 -7.86
N GLY A 53 -2.27 13.31 -7.72
CA GLY A 53 -2.49 14.60 -8.40
C GLY A 53 -3.66 15.47 -7.92
N LEU A 54 -4.42 15.03 -6.91
CA LEU A 54 -5.44 15.90 -6.29
C LEU A 54 -4.76 17.10 -5.58
N ASP A 55 -5.11 18.31 -6.00
CA ASP A 55 -4.45 19.57 -5.65
C ASP A 55 -4.36 19.88 -4.15
N CYS A 56 -3.25 20.54 -3.78
CA CYS A 56 -2.77 20.71 -2.42
C CYS A 56 -3.57 21.70 -1.55
N THR A 57 -4.45 22.52 -2.13
CA THR A 57 -5.06 23.69 -1.47
C THR A 57 -6.50 23.50 -1.01
N TRP A 58 -7.18 22.45 -1.45
CA TRP A 58 -8.54 22.17 -1.01
C TRP A 58 -8.56 21.72 0.46
N ASP A 59 -9.51 22.26 1.23
CA ASP A 59 -9.88 21.78 2.56
C ASP A 59 -11.10 20.88 2.43
N PRO A 60 -10.91 19.55 2.36
CA PRO A 60 -12.01 18.63 2.12
C PRO A 60 -12.96 18.51 3.32
N LEU A 61 -12.56 18.96 4.51
CA LEU A 61 -13.40 18.90 5.71
C LEU A 61 -14.27 20.16 5.87
N SER A 62 -13.93 21.24 5.17
CA SER A 62 -14.67 22.52 5.23
C SER A 62 -16.18 22.35 4.97
N PRO A 63 -16.65 21.60 3.95
CA PRO A 63 -18.09 21.41 3.73
C PRO A 63 -18.82 20.83 4.94
N LEU A 64 -18.26 19.81 5.60
CA LEU A 64 -18.86 19.22 6.80
C LEU A 64 -18.82 20.16 8.01
N LEU A 65 -17.72 20.89 8.19
CA LEU A 65 -17.55 21.79 9.34
C LEU A 65 -18.39 23.08 9.22
N HIS A 66 -18.82 23.45 8.02
CA HIS A 66 -19.58 24.67 7.76
C HIS A 66 -21.04 24.43 7.33
N ALA A 67 -21.46 23.18 7.07
CA ALA A 67 -22.83 22.86 6.68
C ALA A 67 -23.88 23.17 7.77
N SER A 68 -23.65 22.70 9.01
CA SER A 68 -24.53 22.98 10.15
C SER A 68 -23.82 22.71 11.48
N PHE A 69 -24.42 23.14 12.60
CA PHE A 69 -23.91 22.82 13.94
C PHE A 69 -23.83 21.30 14.17
N GLN A 70 -24.88 20.56 13.80
CA GLN A 70 -24.95 19.11 13.95
C GLN A 70 -23.85 18.41 13.13
N PHE A 71 -23.63 18.81 11.88
CA PHE A 71 -22.55 18.26 11.05
C PHE A 71 -21.18 18.56 11.64
N ARG A 72 -20.95 19.79 12.12
CA ARG A 72 -19.68 20.17 12.76
C ARG A 72 -19.39 19.35 14.00
N GLU A 73 -20.37 19.19 14.89
CA GLU A 73 -20.24 18.46 16.14
C GLU A 73 -19.93 16.98 15.89
N LEU A 74 -20.71 16.33 15.03
CA LEU A 74 -20.53 14.92 14.68
C LEU A 74 -19.24 14.66 13.90
N THR A 75 -18.88 15.54 12.97
CA THR A 75 -17.60 15.43 12.25
C THR A 75 -16.43 15.55 13.22
N THR A 76 -16.51 16.50 14.15
CA THR A 76 -15.48 16.67 15.19
C THR A 76 -15.37 15.43 16.08
N SER A 77 -16.50 14.86 16.51
CA SER A 77 -16.50 13.66 17.36
C SER A 77 -15.90 12.45 16.66
N PHE A 78 -16.09 12.29 15.35
CA PHE A 78 -15.44 11.22 14.57
C PHE A 78 -13.96 11.50 14.29
N LEU A 79 -13.57 12.75 14.08
CA LEU A 79 -12.18 13.09 13.77
C LEU A 79 -11.24 12.95 14.99
N ILE A 80 -11.73 13.13 16.21
CA ILE A 80 -10.95 12.98 17.46
C ILE A 80 -10.24 11.61 17.55
N PRO A 81 -10.96 10.46 17.50
CA PRO A 81 -10.33 9.14 17.55
C PRO A 81 -9.48 8.84 16.30
N ILE A 82 -9.87 9.34 15.12
CA ILE A 82 -9.09 9.17 13.88
C ILE A 82 -7.75 9.92 13.95
N ALA A 83 -7.75 11.11 14.55
CA ALA A 83 -6.56 11.93 14.76
C ALA A 83 -5.72 11.48 15.96
N GLY A 84 -6.22 10.56 16.80
CA GLY A 84 -5.51 10.07 17.98
C GLY A 84 -5.26 11.13 19.05
N LYS A 85 -6.12 12.16 19.13
CA LYS A 85 -5.96 13.31 20.05
C LYS A 85 -7.22 13.51 20.89
N SER A 86 -7.07 14.12 22.06
CA SER A 86 -8.19 14.53 22.92
C SER A 86 -8.94 15.75 22.40
N THR A 87 -8.32 16.56 21.53
CA THR A 87 -8.93 17.74 20.89
C THR A 87 -8.59 17.76 19.40
N ILE A 88 -9.53 18.26 18.58
CA ILE A 88 -9.33 18.29 17.13
C ILE A 88 -8.55 19.53 16.70
N GLN A 89 -7.39 19.31 16.08
CA GLN A 89 -6.74 20.26 15.19
C GLN A 89 -6.58 19.56 13.84
N TYR A 90 -7.60 19.65 12.99
CA TYR A 90 -7.65 18.89 11.73
C TYR A 90 -6.68 19.44 10.68
N ARG A 91 -6.34 20.74 10.71
CA ARG A 91 -5.41 21.33 9.72
C ARG A 91 -4.00 20.70 9.77
N PRO A 92 -3.36 20.54 10.95
CA PRO A 92 -2.12 19.76 11.06
C PRO A 92 -2.25 18.32 10.55
N LEU A 93 -3.37 17.65 10.81
CA LEU A 93 -3.63 16.29 10.32
C LEU A 93 -3.60 16.25 8.78
N LEU A 94 -4.36 17.14 8.14
CA LEU A 94 -4.39 17.26 6.69
C LEU A 94 -3.02 17.62 6.10
N ALA A 95 -2.28 18.51 6.76
CA ALA A 95 -0.94 18.90 6.33
C ALA A 95 0.04 17.71 6.34
N SER A 96 -0.03 16.86 7.37
CA SER A 96 0.78 15.64 7.46
C SER A 96 0.41 14.64 6.36
N LEU A 97 -0.88 14.34 6.15
CA LEU A 97 -1.32 13.44 5.07
C LEU A 97 -0.85 13.93 3.69
N LYS A 98 -1.02 15.23 3.41
CA LYS A 98 -0.53 15.87 2.18
C LYS A 98 0.99 15.83 2.07
N ARG A 99 1.73 15.87 3.18
CA ARG A 99 3.19 15.70 3.18
C ARG A 99 3.56 14.27 2.81
N PHE A 100 2.90 13.26 3.38
CA PHE A 100 3.17 11.84 3.08
C PHE A 100 2.93 11.54 1.61
N LYS A 101 1.78 11.98 1.08
CA LYS A 101 1.46 11.86 -0.35
C LYS A 101 2.53 12.50 -1.23
N ARG A 102 2.93 13.75 -0.94
CA ARG A 102 4.00 14.44 -1.69
C ARG A 102 5.34 13.70 -1.60
N THR A 103 5.65 13.09 -0.46
CA THR A 103 6.85 12.25 -0.32
C THR A 103 6.76 11.06 -1.27
N ALA A 104 5.65 10.33 -1.29
CA ALA A 104 5.46 9.21 -2.20
C ALA A 104 5.54 9.59 -3.69
N GLU A 105 5.04 10.77 -4.05
CA GLU A 105 4.99 11.24 -5.44
C GLU A 105 6.30 11.88 -5.93
N ARG A 106 7.04 12.59 -5.06
CA ARG A 106 8.16 13.46 -5.50
C ARG A 106 9.53 13.04 -5.01
N HIS A 107 9.64 12.25 -3.94
CA HIS A 107 10.97 11.84 -3.49
C HIS A 107 11.60 10.83 -4.45
N GLU A 108 12.92 10.86 -4.49
CA GLU A 108 13.73 9.91 -5.23
C GLU A 108 13.59 8.53 -4.56
N PRO A 109 13.07 7.50 -5.25
CA PRO A 109 12.79 6.22 -4.64
C PRO A 109 14.08 5.52 -4.18
N LYS A 110 15.21 5.72 -4.89
CA LYS A 110 16.52 5.15 -4.54
C LYS A 110 17.00 5.54 -3.15
N GLY A 111 16.54 6.67 -2.60
CA GLY A 111 16.88 7.07 -1.24
C GLY A 111 16.33 6.17 -0.15
N LEU A 112 15.36 5.29 -0.47
CA LEU A 112 14.93 4.23 0.46
C LEU A 112 16.03 3.20 0.74
N LEU A 113 16.97 3.01 -0.20
CA LEU A 113 18.04 2.01 -0.09
C LEU A 113 19.26 2.56 0.67
N SER A 114 19.37 3.89 0.80
CA SER A 114 20.47 4.55 1.51
C SER A 114 20.09 4.77 2.98
N PRO A 115 20.87 4.27 3.96
CA PRO A 115 20.64 4.55 5.38
C PRO A 115 20.67 6.05 5.71
N TYR A 116 21.45 6.83 4.95
CA TYR A 116 21.54 8.28 5.14
C TYR A 116 20.30 8.99 4.61
N GLU A 117 19.85 8.66 3.39
CA GLU A 117 18.68 9.30 2.78
C GLU A 117 17.37 8.82 3.42
N SER A 118 17.33 7.59 3.92
CA SER A 118 16.23 7.06 4.73
C SER A 118 16.03 7.85 6.03
N ARG A 119 17.11 8.32 6.67
CA ARG A 119 17.00 9.24 7.83
C ARG A 119 16.39 10.60 7.46
N LEU A 120 16.47 11.03 6.21
CA LEU A 120 15.78 12.25 5.75
C LEU A 120 14.26 12.06 5.68
N LEU A 121 13.77 10.81 5.70
CA LEU A 121 12.37 10.45 5.81
C LEU A 121 11.89 10.31 7.28
N ASP A 122 12.79 10.19 8.26
CA ASP A 122 12.42 10.14 9.69
C ASP A 122 11.58 11.34 10.15
N PRO A 123 11.85 12.59 9.73
CA PRO A 123 10.99 13.73 10.06
C PRO A 123 9.58 13.63 9.47
N VAL A 124 9.35 12.73 8.51
CA VAL A 124 8.05 12.45 7.88
C VAL A 124 7.29 11.37 8.66
N ARG A 125 7.96 10.53 9.45
CA ARG A 125 7.30 9.48 10.23
C ARG A 125 6.34 10.08 11.28
N PRO A 126 5.13 9.52 11.48
CA PRO A 126 4.32 9.84 12.64
C PRO A 126 5.11 9.60 13.93
N LEU A 127 5.03 10.53 14.90
CA LEU A 127 5.75 10.35 16.16
C LEU A 127 5.17 9.13 16.91
N GLU A 128 6.01 8.35 17.59
CA GLU A 128 5.58 7.08 18.22
C GLU A 128 4.49 7.27 19.30
N HIS A 129 4.41 8.44 19.91
CA HIS A 129 3.34 8.80 20.85
C HIS A 129 2.05 9.30 20.18
N GLN A 130 2.06 9.53 18.87
CA GLN A 130 0.85 9.88 18.11
C GLN A 130 0.05 8.60 17.84
N LYS A 131 -0.99 8.39 18.64
CA LYS A 131 -1.99 7.32 18.46
C LYS A 131 -2.96 7.58 17.29
N SER A 132 -2.48 8.19 16.19
CA SER A 132 -3.34 8.55 15.05
C SER A 132 -3.35 7.44 14.01
N PRO A 133 -4.42 6.62 13.95
CA PRO A 133 -4.51 5.53 12.96
C PRO A 133 -4.41 6.02 11.53
N ILE A 134 -5.00 7.19 11.21
CA ILE A 134 -4.98 7.69 9.83
C ILE A 134 -3.61 8.18 9.39
N LEU A 135 -2.81 8.74 10.31
CA LEU A 135 -1.44 9.15 9.98
C LEU A 135 -0.54 7.94 9.78
N TRP A 136 -0.68 6.90 10.61
CA TRP A 136 0.05 5.64 10.40
C TRP A 136 -0.30 5.01 9.06
N LEU A 137 -1.59 4.91 8.72
CA LEU A 137 -2.03 4.38 7.42
C LEU A 137 -1.54 5.24 6.25
N GLY A 138 -1.65 6.57 6.36
CA GLY A 138 -1.17 7.48 5.32
C GLY A 138 0.34 7.37 5.09
N TYR A 139 1.11 7.22 6.18
CA TYR A 139 2.55 7.02 6.11
C TYR A 139 2.91 5.66 5.50
N GLU A 140 2.26 4.59 5.97
CA GLU A 140 2.41 3.22 5.45
C GLU A 140 2.16 3.17 3.93
N PHE A 141 1.05 3.74 3.46
CA PHE A 141 0.76 3.86 2.03
C PHE A 141 1.84 4.59 1.27
N SER A 142 2.32 5.70 1.82
CA SER A 142 3.30 6.55 1.16
C SER A 142 4.65 5.84 1.01
N MET A 143 5.08 5.13 2.05
CA MET A 143 6.30 4.33 2.03
C MET A 143 6.20 3.17 1.05
N LYS A 144 5.06 2.46 1.02
CA LYS A 144 4.84 1.37 0.07
C LYS A 144 4.76 1.86 -1.37
N ARG A 145 4.13 3.01 -1.61
CA ARG A 145 4.07 3.61 -2.95
C ARG A 145 5.46 4.09 -3.42
N LEU A 146 6.25 4.67 -2.52
CA LEU A 146 7.64 5.03 -2.81
C LEU A 146 8.50 3.79 -3.09
N HIS A 147 8.31 2.69 -2.34
CA HIS A 147 8.96 1.41 -2.62
C HIS A 147 8.54 0.85 -3.98
N ARG A 148 7.25 0.88 -4.33
CA ARG A 148 6.79 0.43 -5.65
C ARG A 148 7.49 1.18 -6.79
N ARG A 149 7.70 2.49 -6.63
CA ARG A 149 8.42 3.31 -7.61
C ARG A 149 9.87 2.87 -7.80
N LEU A 150 10.53 2.22 -6.84
CA LEU A 150 11.88 1.66 -7.07
C LEU A 150 11.89 0.73 -8.29
N TYR A 151 10.85 -0.08 -8.45
CA TYR A 151 10.71 -1.03 -9.55
C TYR A 151 10.22 -0.39 -10.86
N GLU A 152 9.79 0.88 -10.85
CA GLU A 152 9.33 1.59 -12.05
C GLU A 152 10.51 2.24 -12.81
N TYR A 153 11.59 2.60 -12.11
CA TYR A 153 12.73 3.35 -12.70
C TYR A 153 13.85 2.45 -13.27
N GLY A 154 13.56 1.18 -13.58
CA GLY A 154 14.41 0.29 -14.36
C GLY A 154 15.91 0.48 -14.10
N SER A 155 16.40 -0.02 -12.96
CA SER A 155 17.83 0.05 -12.68
C SER A 155 18.58 -0.85 -13.68
N GLU A 156 19.46 -0.28 -14.51
CA GLU A 156 20.41 -1.06 -15.33
C GLU A 156 21.27 -2.02 -14.48
N SER A 157 21.41 -1.74 -13.18
CA SER A 157 22.14 -2.58 -12.22
C SER A 157 21.23 -3.47 -11.36
N GLY A 158 19.93 -3.57 -11.66
CA GLY A 158 18.96 -4.23 -10.79
C GLY A 158 18.76 -3.51 -9.44
N ILE A 159 17.78 -3.96 -8.66
CA ILE A 159 17.64 -3.60 -7.24
C ILE A 159 18.31 -4.72 -6.45
N ALA A 160 19.14 -4.44 -5.45
CA ALA A 160 19.71 -5.51 -4.63
C ALA A 160 18.65 -6.12 -3.70
N SER A 161 18.56 -7.45 -3.65
CA SER A 161 17.59 -8.18 -2.82
C SER A 161 17.71 -7.84 -1.32
N GLU A 162 18.93 -7.61 -0.81
CA GLU A 162 19.14 -7.21 0.59
C GLU A 162 18.45 -5.88 0.94
N GLY A 163 18.51 -4.90 0.04
CA GLY A 163 17.87 -3.59 0.22
C GLY A 163 16.34 -3.71 0.24
N SER A 164 15.78 -4.49 -0.70
CA SER A 164 14.35 -4.79 -0.74
C SER A 164 13.88 -5.56 0.50
N GLY A 165 14.67 -6.53 0.97
CA GLY A 165 14.38 -7.31 2.17
C GLY A 165 14.34 -6.46 3.44
N GLY A 166 15.27 -5.50 3.58
CA GLY A 166 15.26 -4.51 4.65
C GLY A 166 13.98 -3.68 4.66
N LEU A 167 13.57 -3.18 3.50
CA LEU A 167 12.32 -2.44 3.35
C LEU A 167 11.10 -3.28 3.70
N MET A 168 11.04 -4.56 3.30
CA MET A 168 9.92 -5.44 3.64
C MET A 168 9.74 -5.61 5.16
N ARG A 169 10.83 -5.74 5.92
CA ARG A 169 10.76 -5.75 7.39
C ARG A 169 10.18 -4.44 7.94
N THR A 170 10.60 -3.29 7.40
CA THR A 170 10.05 -1.99 7.80
C THR A 170 8.54 -1.94 7.55
N HIS A 171 8.06 -2.40 6.39
CA HIS A 171 6.63 -2.40 6.08
C HIS A 171 5.81 -3.25 7.07
N THR A 172 6.33 -4.40 7.50
CA THR A 172 5.68 -5.24 8.53
C THR A 172 5.55 -4.50 9.87
N ILE A 173 6.58 -3.76 10.28
CA ILE A 173 6.53 -2.94 11.50
C ILE A 173 5.47 -1.83 11.37
N LEU A 174 5.40 -1.16 10.21
CA LEU A 174 4.40 -0.11 9.98
C LEU A 174 2.97 -0.64 10.07
N VAL A 175 2.70 -1.83 9.52
CA VAL A 175 1.40 -2.51 9.64
C VAL A 175 1.05 -2.75 11.12
N ALA A 176 2.00 -3.22 11.93
CA ALA A 176 1.78 -3.43 13.36
C ALA A 176 1.45 -2.12 14.10
N MET A 177 2.19 -1.05 13.83
CA MET A 177 1.95 0.27 14.44
C MET A 177 0.59 0.86 14.01
N GLY A 178 0.22 0.70 12.73
CA GLY A 178 -1.09 1.12 12.22
C GLY A 178 -2.25 0.37 12.86
N ARG A 179 -2.08 -0.93 13.14
CA ARG A 179 -3.07 -1.73 13.86
C ARG A 179 -3.19 -1.35 15.33
N GLU A 180 -2.07 -1.18 16.03
CA GLU A 180 -2.09 -0.80 17.45
C GLU A 180 -2.73 0.58 17.64
N SER A 181 -2.43 1.54 16.77
CA SER A 181 -3.05 2.88 16.81
C SER A 181 -4.55 2.89 16.51
N ALA A 182 -5.09 1.84 15.87
CA ALA A 182 -6.51 1.71 15.57
C ALA A 182 -7.30 0.93 16.64
N ARG A 183 -6.63 0.39 17.67
CA ARG A 183 -7.23 -0.52 18.65
C ARG A 183 -8.42 0.06 19.41
N ASP A 184 -8.34 1.34 19.78
CA ASP A 184 -9.33 2.00 20.62
C ASP A 184 -10.39 2.79 19.80
N VAL A 185 -10.40 2.62 18.47
CA VAL A 185 -11.32 3.35 17.58
C VAL A 185 -12.68 2.67 17.55
N ALA A 186 -13.75 3.48 17.55
CA ALA A 186 -15.12 2.97 17.49
C ALA A 186 -15.34 2.05 16.27
N PRO A 187 -16.09 0.93 16.41
CA PRO A 187 -16.28 -0.05 15.33
C PRO A 187 -16.85 0.54 14.03
N SER A 188 -17.73 1.54 14.11
CA SER A 188 -18.32 2.20 12.94
C SER A 188 -17.28 2.97 12.13
N ILE A 189 -16.37 3.69 12.81
CA ILE A 189 -15.24 4.41 12.20
C ILE A 189 -14.25 3.40 11.62
N SER A 190 -13.93 2.36 12.39
CA SER A 190 -13.01 1.31 11.96
C SER A 190 -13.51 0.62 10.69
N ALA A 191 -14.76 0.16 10.67
CA ALA A 191 -15.35 -0.54 9.53
C ALA A 191 -15.54 0.35 8.29
N THR A 192 -15.90 1.62 8.46
CA THR A 192 -16.24 2.50 7.33
C THR A 192 -15.04 3.23 6.75
N ILE A 193 -14.08 3.63 7.59
CA ILE A 193 -12.95 4.50 7.20
C ILE A 193 -11.64 3.73 7.22
N LEU A 194 -11.28 3.13 8.36
CA LEU A 194 -9.93 2.58 8.54
C LEU A 194 -9.72 1.26 7.81
N ARG A 195 -10.68 0.33 7.90
CA ARG A 195 -10.58 -1.02 7.32
C ARG A 195 -10.41 -0.98 5.79
N PRO A 196 -11.21 -0.23 5.01
CA PRO A 196 -11.00 -0.16 3.56
C PRO A 196 -9.61 0.38 3.18
N LEU A 197 -9.08 1.33 3.96
CA LEU A 197 -7.72 1.84 3.77
C LEU A 197 -6.68 0.77 4.11
N GLN A 198 -6.83 0.07 5.23
CA GLN A 198 -5.96 -1.04 5.64
C GLN A 198 -5.92 -2.15 4.59
N GLU A 199 -7.07 -2.58 4.08
CA GLU A 199 -7.20 -3.62 3.06
C GLU A 199 -6.42 -3.28 1.80
N ARG A 200 -6.51 -2.02 1.34
CA ARG A 200 -5.74 -1.55 0.20
C ARG A 200 -4.24 -1.39 0.50
N ALA A 201 -3.88 -0.98 1.71
CA ALA A 201 -2.47 -0.93 2.12
C ALA A 201 -1.85 -2.33 2.18
N MET A 202 -2.64 -3.34 2.57
CA MET A 202 -2.25 -4.76 2.55
C MET A 202 -2.16 -5.29 1.12
N ALA A 203 -3.09 -4.96 0.24
CA ALA A 203 -3.01 -5.33 -1.18
C ALA A 203 -1.70 -4.85 -1.81
N LEU A 204 -1.31 -3.59 -1.54
CA LEU A 204 -0.04 -3.04 -2.00
C LEU A 204 1.17 -3.71 -1.32
N HIS A 205 1.07 -4.08 -0.05
CA HIS A 205 2.13 -4.82 0.64
C HIS A 205 2.36 -6.19 0.01
N PHE A 206 1.29 -6.95 -0.23
CA PHE A 206 1.40 -8.27 -0.85
C PHE A 206 1.90 -8.19 -2.28
N LEU A 207 1.54 -7.14 -3.03
CA LEU A 207 2.16 -6.88 -4.32
C LEU A 207 3.68 -6.72 -4.21
N LEU A 208 4.15 -5.86 -3.30
CA LEU A 208 5.59 -5.65 -3.09
C LEU A 208 6.31 -6.91 -2.61
N GLN A 209 5.68 -7.67 -1.71
CA GLN A 209 6.22 -8.93 -1.22
C GLN A 209 6.34 -9.93 -2.37
N ARG A 210 5.33 -10.08 -3.22
CA ARG A 210 5.40 -10.96 -4.40
C ARG A 210 6.51 -10.56 -5.36
N ILE A 211 6.70 -9.26 -5.61
CA ILE A 211 7.83 -8.76 -6.42
C ILE A 211 9.16 -9.15 -5.79
N PHE A 212 9.31 -8.97 -4.48
CA PHE A 212 10.51 -9.35 -3.74
C PHE A 212 10.77 -10.87 -3.76
N LEU A 213 9.73 -11.69 -3.64
CA LEU A 213 9.86 -13.15 -3.71
C LEU A 213 10.28 -13.58 -5.12
N ILE A 214 9.69 -13.00 -6.17
CA ILE A 214 10.10 -13.25 -7.56
C ILE A 214 11.55 -12.84 -7.79
N GLN A 215 11.96 -11.68 -7.28
CA GLN A 215 13.34 -11.23 -7.33
C GLN A 215 14.28 -12.26 -6.69
N THR A 216 13.91 -12.74 -5.50
CA THR A 216 14.70 -13.76 -4.78
C THR A 216 14.80 -15.07 -5.57
N LEU A 217 13.70 -15.52 -6.19
CA LEU A 217 13.71 -16.70 -7.07
C LEU A 217 14.60 -16.46 -8.30
N CYS A 218 14.50 -15.28 -8.94
CA CYS A 218 15.33 -14.93 -10.09
C CYS A 218 16.82 -14.93 -9.73
N ASP A 219 17.18 -14.34 -8.59
CA ASP A 219 18.55 -14.33 -8.09
C ASP A 219 19.07 -15.76 -7.87
N TYR A 220 18.28 -16.63 -7.23
CA TYR A 220 18.66 -18.04 -7.04
C TYR A 220 18.82 -18.79 -8.36
N ILE A 221 17.90 -18.61 -9.30
CA ILE A 221 17.97 -19.26 -10.62
C ILE A 221 19.24 -18.82 -11.36
N LEU A 222 19.49 -17.51 -11.41
CA LEU A 222 20.63 -16.95 -12.15
C LEU A 222 21.97 -17.32 -11.52
N GLU A 223 22.02 -17.51 -10.19
CA GLU A 223 23.21 -17.97 -9.48
C GLU A 223 23.42 -19.49 -9.65
N TYR A 224 22.35 -20.28 -9.52
CA TYR A 224 22.44 -21.74 -9.35
C TYR A 224 22.37 -22.52 -10.68
N MET A 225 21.56 -22.11 -11.65
CA MET A 225 21.37 -22.86 -12.91
C MET A 225 22.66 -23.01 -13.74
N PRO A 226 23.51 -21.98 -13.88
CA PRO A 226 24.78 -22.14 -14.60
C PRO A 226 25.73 -23.15 -13.95
N PHE A 227 25.62 -23.34 -12.64
CA PHE A 227 26.44 -24.31 -11.91
C PHE A 227 26.01 -25.75 -12.19
N LEU A 228 24.70 -26.00 -12.33
CA LEU A 228 24.13 -27.33 -12.57
C LEU A 228 24.58 -27.96 -13.90
N LEU A 229 24.88 -27.14 -14.91
CA LEU A 229 25.40 -27.60 -16.20
C LEU A 229 26.73 -28.35 -16.09
N ARG A 230 27.45 -28.21 -14.96
CA ARG A 230 28.74 -28.89 -14.71
C ARG A 230 28.56 -30.34 -14.24
N PHE A 231 27.34 -30.77 -13.93
CA PHE A 231 27.07 -32.08 -13.37
C PHE A 231 26.45 -33.03 -14.39
N THR A 232 26.64 -34.33 -14.17
CA THR A 232 26.02 -35.37 -15.00
C THR A 232 24.58 -35.63 -14.54
N ASP A 233 23.74 -36.14 -15.43
CA ASP A 233 22.33 -36.43 -15.13
C ASP A 233 22.17 -37.45 -13.99
N ASP A 234 23.07 -38.44 -13.91
CA ASP A 234 23.11 -39.42 -12.82
C ASP A 234 23.47 -38.79 -11.46
N MET A 235 24.34 -37.77 -11.44
CA MET A 235 24.64 -37.03 -10.21
C MET A 235 23.45 -36.21 -9.73
N ILE A 236 22.71 -35.59 -10.65
CA ILE A 236 21.50 -34.82 -10.34
C ILE A 236 20.39 -35.77 -9.86
N ALA A 237 20.20 -36.90 -10.55
CA ALA A 237 19.20 -37.92 -10.19
C ALA A 237 19.42 -38.53 -8.80
N ARG A 238 20.69 -38.63 -8.36
CA ARG A 238 21.07 -39.15 -7.04
C ARG A 238 20.97 -38.12 -5.92
N GLY A 239 20.59 -36.87 -6.22
CA GLY A 239 20.49 -35.79 -5.24
C GLY A 239 21.87 -35.19 -4.93
N LEU A 240 22.26 -34.17 -5.68
CA LEU A 240 23.48 -33.41 -5.40
C LEU A 240 23.39 -32.77 -4.00
N PRO A 241 24.51 -32.73 -3.23
CA PRO A 241 24.56 -31.96 -2.00
C PRO A 241 24.15 -30.51 -2.24
N GLY A 242 23.14 -30.03 -1.51
CA GLY A 242 22.60 -28.67 -1.64
C GLY A 242 21.50 -28.50 -2.71
N LEU A 243 21.21 -29.51 -3.53
CA LEU A 243 20.09 -29.46 -4.50
C LEU A 243 18.73 -29.58 -3.81
N GLU A 244 18.62 -30.46 -2.82
CA GLU A 244 17.42 -30.54 -1.97
C GLU A 244 17.22 -29.26 -1.15
N GLU A 245 18.30 -28.67 -0.64
CA GLU A 245 18.25 -27.40 0.08
C GLU A 245 17.80 -26.25 -0.84
N HIS A 246 18.34 -26.20 -2.07
CA HIS A 246 17.90 -25.26 -3.10
C HIS A 246 16.40 -25.41 -3.39
N HIS A 247 15.92 -26.63 -3.61
CA HIS A 247 14.50 -26.89 -3.86
C HIS A 247 13.62 -26.47 -2.68
N ALA A 248 13.98 -26.89 -1.47
CA ALA A 248 13.22 -26.55 -0.27
C ALA A 248 13.12 -25.02 -0.12
N LYS A 249 14.19 -24.29 -0.42
CA LYS A 249 14.23 -22.84 -0.35
C LYS A 249 13.38 -22.17 -1.44
N MET A 250 13.41 -22.68 -2.67
CA MET A 250 12.57 -22.20 -3.77
C MET A 250 11.09 -22.37 -3.45
N GLU A 251 10.69 -23.55 -2.94
CA GLU A 251 9.31 -23.84 -2.54
C GLU A 251 8.85 -23.01 -1.34
N GLU A 252 9.71 -22.85 -0.32
CA GLU A 252 9.45 -21.99 0.84
C GLU A 252 9.12 -20.57 0.39
N VAL A 253 10.00 -19.98 -0.44
CA VAL A 253 9.83 -18.61 -0.99
C VAL A 253 8.54 -18.48 -1.80
N ALA A 254 8.19 -19.47 -2.62
CA ALA A 254 6.95 -19.43 -3.40
C ALA A 254 5.70 -19.54 -2.51
N SER A 255 5.73 -20.38 -1.49
CA SER A 255 4.59 -20.65 -0.58
C SER A 255 4.28 -19.47 0.37
N ASP A 256 5.25 -18.61 0.63
CA ASP A 256 5.13 -17.47 1.54
C ASP A 256 4.08 -16.45 1.07
N ALA A 257 3.96 -16.25 -0.24
CA ALA A 257 3.03 -15.27 -0.81
C ALA A 257 1.56 -15.61 -0.50
N ASP A 258 1.13 -16.84 -0.78
CA ASP A 258 -0.24 -17.29 -0.56
C ASP A 258 -0.55 -17.47 0.93
N THR A 259 0.42 -17.93 1.72
CA THR A 259 0.29 -18.09 3.17
C THR A 259 -0.07 -16.77 3.86
N MET A 260 0.54 -15.67 3.42
CA MET A 260 0.31 -14.34 4.00
C MET A 260 -1.06 -13.76 3.65
N ILE A 261 -1.53 -13.95 2.41
CA ILE A 261 -2.89 -13.56 2.00
C ILE A 261 -3.92 -14.37 2.80
N GLY A 262 -3.73 -15.68 2.90
CA GLY A 262 -4.63 -16.55 3.67
C GLY A 262 -4.67 -16.21 5.16
N LYS A 263 -3.56 -15.72 5.74
CA LYS A 263 -3.55 -15.19 7.12
C LYS A 263 -4.41 -13.92 7.24
N ALA A 264 -4.32 -12.98 6.29
CA ALA A 264 -5.12 -11.76 6.32
C ALA A 264 -6.63 -12.04 6.16
N GLU A 265 -6.99 -12.97 5.27
CA GLU A 265 -8.38 -13.40 5.07
C GLU A 265 -8.96 -14.06 6.32
N LYS A 266 -8.18 -14.92 7.01
CA LYS A 266 -8.58 -15.51 8.30
C LYS A 266 -8.80 -14.46 9.40
N MET A 267 -8.19 -13.28 9.28
CA MET A 267 -8.41 -12.14 10.17
C MET A 267 -9.61 -11.27 9.74
N GLY A 268 -10.34 -11.67 8.70
CA GLY A 268 -11.54 -11.01 8.19
C GLY A 268 -11.25 -9.78 7.33
N TYR A 269 -10.06 -9.70 6.73
CA TYR A 269 -9.76 -8.67 5.73
C TYR A 269 -10.04 -9.18 4.32
N THR A 270 -10.61 -8.33 3.49
CA THR A 270 -10.77 -8.60 2.05
C THR A 270 -9.59 -7.96 1.33
N VAL A 271 -8.63 -8.77 0.87
CA VAL A 271 -7.42 -8.23 0.22
C VAL A 271 -7.41 -8.55 -1.27
N GLU A 272 -7.41 -7.49 -2.08
CA GLU A 272 -7.33 -7.59 -3.53
C GLU A 272 -5.95 -8.11 -3.97
N ARG A 273 -5.93 -9.11 -4.86
CA ARG A 273 -4.71 -9.59 -5.50
C ARG A 273 -4.36 -8.67 -6.67
N LEU A 274 -3.47 -7.71 -6.42
CA LEU A 274 -3.02 -6.77 -7.46
C LEU A 274 -2.10 -7.47 -8.48
N PRO A 275 -2.21 -7.12 -9.78
CA PRO A 275 -1.32 -7.61 -10.81
C PRO A 275 0.09 -7.03 -10.66
N ILE A 276 1.10 -7.81 -11.06
CA ILE A 276 2.50 -7.35 -11.06
C ILE A 276 2.75 -6.55 -12.34
N PRO A 277 3.19 -5.28 -12.24
CA PRO A 277 3.52 -4.49 -13.43
C PRO A 277 4.71 -5.07 -14.20
N ASP A 278 4.68 -5.02 -15.53
CA ASP A 278 5.77 -5.51 -16.38
C ASP A 278 7.11 -4.84 -16.06
N ALA A 279 7.10 -3.51 -15.83
CA ALA A 279 8.30 -2.78 -15.43
C ALA A 279 8.95 -3.36 -14.16
N ALA A 280 8.14 -3.87 -13.22
CA ALA A 280 8.67 -4.49 -12.01
C ALA A 280 9.28 -5.87 -12.29
N LEU A 281 8.71 -6.64 -13.22
CA LEU A 281 9.27 -7.93 -13.64
C LEU A 281 10.61 -7.74 -14.38
N GLU A 282 10.69 -6.72 -15.23
CA GLU A 282 11.94 -6.36 -15.91
C GLU A 282 13.01 -5.91 -14.90
N ALA A 283 12.63 -5.08 -13.92
CA ALA A 283 13.55 -4.61 -12.88
C ALA A 283 14.15 -5.72 -12.00
N VAL A 284 13.49 -6.89 -11.92
CA VAL A 284 13.96 -8.05 -11.17
C VAL A 284 14.52 -9.16 -12.07
N HIS A 285 14.81 -8.85 -13.33
CA HIS A 285 15.42 -9.77 -14.30
C HIS A 285 14.59 -11.05 -14.58
N PHE A 286 13.27 -10.95 -14.49
CA PHE A 286 12.36 -12.08 -14.68
C PHE A 286 12.55 -12.80 -16.02
N SER A 287 12.64 -12.03 -17.12
CA SER A 287 12.84 -12.58 -18.47
C SER A 287 14.17 -13.32 -18.60
N ARG A 288 15.25 -12.77 -18.03
CA ARG A 288 16.57 -13.39 -18.01
C ARG A 288 16.60 -14.69 -17.19
N ALA A 289 15.88 -14.73 -16.06
CA ALA A 289 15.74 -15.94 -15.27
C ALA A 289 14.97 -17.04 -16.02
N LEU A 290 13.92 -16.67 -16.76
CA LEU A 290 13.20 -17.61 -17.62
C LEU A 290 14.07 -18.17 -18.75
N GLU A 291 14.91 -17.34 -19.37
CA GLU A 291 15.88 -17.76 -20.39
C GLU A 291 16.90 -18.75 -19.81
N ALA A 292 17.37 -18.52 -18.58
CA ALA A 292 18.28 -19.43 -17.88
C ALA A 292 17.64 -20.79 -17.55
N LEU A 293 16.30 -20.87 -17.56
CA LEU A 293 15.51 -22.08 -17.35
C LEU A 293 15.07 -22.74 -18.66
N VAL A 294 15.61 -22.33 -19.81
CA VAL A 294 15.45 -23.07 -21.07
C VAL A 294 16.39 -24.29 -21.04
N PRO A 295 15.86 -25.52 -21.10
CA PRO A 295 16.71 -26.71 -21.05
C PRO A 295 17.67 -26.77 -22.26
N PRO A 296 18.90 -27.27 -22.09
CA PRO A 296 19.82 -27.43 -23.22
C PRO A 296 19.24 -28.35 -24.30
N PRO A 297 19.33 -27.97 -25.60
CA PRO A 297 18.68 -28.69 -26.69
C PRO A 297 19.26 -30.08 -26.95
N ASP A 298 20.46 -30.35 -26.45
CA ASP A 298 21.18 -31.62 -26.55
C ASP A 298 20.76 -32.64 -25.47
N ARG A 299 19.92 -32.25 -24.51
CA ARG A 299 19.48 -33.12 -23.40
C ARG A 299 18.13 -33.77 -23.72
N PRO A 300 17.98 -35.09 -23.45
CA PRO A 300 16.72 -35.79 -23.67
C PRO A 300 15.65 -35.30 -22.68
N GLU A 301 14.38 -35.30 -23.08
CA GLU A 301 13.27 -34.86 -22.22
C GLU A 301 13.13 -35.66 -20.91
N SER A 302 13.61 -36.90 -20.90
CA SER A 302 13.62 -37.77 -19.73
C SER A 302 14.75 -37.47 -18.73
N SER A 303 15.61 -36.48 -19.02
CA SER A 303 16.71 -36.09 -18.16
C SER A 303 16.22 -35.44 -16.86
N SER A 304 16.87 -35.79 -15.75
CA SER A 304 16.59 -35.19 -14.44
C SER A 304 16.87 -33.68 -14.44
N LEU A 305 17.86 -33.23 -15.20
CA LEU A 305 18.15 -31.80 -15.40
C LEU A 305 16.99 -31.07 -16.12
N VAL A 306 16.41 -31.69 -17.15
CA VAL A 306 15.27 -31.10 -17.89
C VAL A 306 14.03 -31.01 -16.99
N ALA A 307 13.77 -32.03 -16.18
CA ALA A 307 12.69 -32.02 -15.20
C ALA A 307 12.86 -30.90 -14.17
N LEU A 308 14.09 -30.68 -13.69
CA LEU A 308 14.42 -29.60 -12.78
C LEU A 308 14.15 -28.21 -13.39
N TYR A 309 14.65 -27.96 -14.61
CA TYR A 309 14.44 -26.70 -15.32
C TYR A 309 12.94 -26.39 -15.50
N ARG A 310 12.14 -27.41 -15.87
CA ARG A 310 10.68 -27.26 -16.02
C ARG A 310 10.01 -26.91 -14.69
N ARG A 311 10.37 -27.59 -13.61
CA ARG A 311 9.81 -27.35 -12.27
C ARG A 311 10.08 -25.92 -11.79
N ASP A 312 11.32 -25.47 -11.87
CA ASP A 312 11.68 -24.13 -11.39
C ASP A 312 11.06 -23.04 -12.27
N ARG A 313 10.90 -23.31 -13.57
CA ARG A 313 10.15 -22.44 -14.50
C ARG A 313 8.68 -22.35 -14.13
N GLU A 314 8.04 -23.48 -13.86
CA GLU A 314 6.64 -23.54 -13.42
C GLU A 314 6.44 -22.78 -12.11
N LEU A 315 7.35 -22.96 -11.15
CA LEU A 315 7.32 -22.27 -9.86
C LEU A 315 7.46 -20.75 -10.00
N LEU A 316 8.41 -20.29 -10.84
CA LEU A 316 8.63 -18.88 -11.12
C LEU A 316 7.41 -18.24 -11.80
N LEU A 317 6.83 -18.93 -12.80
CA LEU A 317 5.63 -18.46 -13.51
C LEU A 317 4.39 -18.43 -12.61
N ALA A 318 4.19 -19.46 -11.79
CA ALA A 318 3.10 -19.53 -10.82
C ALA A 318 3.19 -18.38 -9.80
N THR A 319 4.37 -18.11 -9.27
CA THR A 319 4.62 -17.00 -8.31
C THR A 319 4.30 -15.63 -8.94
N ALA A 320 4.69 -15.44 -10.20
CA ALA A 320 4.35 -14.25 -10.99
C ALA A 320 2.85 -14.13 -11.31
N GLY A 321 2.08 -15.21 -11.16
CA GLY A 321 0.68 -15.29 -11.57
C GLY A 321 0.53 -15.31 -13.09
N ARG A 322 1.51 -15.87 -13.81
CA ARG A 322 1.47 -16.07 -15.27
C ARG A 322 1.22 -17.52 -15.60
N ALA A 323 0.44 -17.78 -16.66
CA ALA A 323 0.27 -19.14 -17.18
C ALA A 323 1.57 -19.61 -17.84
N ALA A 324 1.90 -20.91 -17.72
CA ALA A 324 3.14 -21.51 -18.22
C ALA A 324 3.38 -21.30 -19.73
N ASP A 325 2.29 -21.10 -20.48
CA ASP A 325 2.25 -20.99 -21.94
C ASP A 325 2.48 -19.55 -22.47
N GLN A 326 2.38 -18.53 -21.62
CA GLN A 326 2.51 -17.11 -22.05
C GLN A 326 3.97 -16.62 -22.15
N ALA A 327 4.94 -17.41 -21.69
CA ALA A 327 6.35 -17.00 -21.58
C ALA A 327 7.26 -17.54 -22.69
N VAL A 328 6.73 -18.26 -23.68
CA VAL A 328 7.47 -18.61 -24.90
C VAL A 328 7.02 -17.64 -25.99
N GLY A 329 7.67 -16.47 -26.06
CA GLY A 329 7.60 -15.65 -27.27
C GLY A 329 8.18 -16.43 -28.45
N PRO A 330 7.68 -16.23 -29.68
CA PRO A 330 8.14 -17.00 -30.83
C PRO A 330 9.63 -16.73 -31.03
N ILE A 331 10.43 -17.80 -30.92
CA ILE A 331 11.80 -17.81 -31.39
C ILE A 331 11.74 -17.36 -32.85
N ALA A 332 12.45 -16.27 -33.16
CA ALA A 332 12.50 -15.71 -34.49
C ALA A 332 12.75 -16.81 -35.54
N GLU A 333 11.76 -17.09 -36.37
CA GLU A 333 12.01 -17.74 -37.66
C GLU A 333 12.87 -16.77 -38.46
N GLU A 334 14.14 -17.13 -38.63
CA GLU A 334 14.99 -16.58 -39.67
C GLU A 334 14.23 -16.66 -41.00
N VAL A 335 13.78 -15.50 -41.48
CA VAL A 335 13.38 -15.32 -42.87
C VAL A 335 14.63 -15.56 -43.71
N ARG A 336 14.79 -16.79 -44.18
CA ARG A 336 15.62 -17.07 -45.35
C ARG A 336 14.98 -16.39 -46.55
N GLU A 337 15.50 -15.22 -46.92
CA GLU A 337 15.28 -14.67 -48.24
C GLU A 337 15.80 -15.66 -49.29
N PRO A 338 15.05 -15.95 -50.36
CA PRO A 338 15.59 -16.65 -51.51
C PRO A 338 16.49 -15.68 -52.28
N GLN A 339 17.79 -15.98 -52.35
CA GLN A 339 18.67 -15.34 -53.31
C GLN A 339 18.30 -15.81 -54.73
N GLY A 340 18.03 -14.84 -55.61
CA GLY A 340 18.36 -14.85 -57.05
C GLY A 340 17.76 -15.93 -57.93
#